data_AF-A0A7S2AHQ1-F1
#
_entry.id   AF-A0A7S2AHQ1-F1
#
_cell.length_a   1.000
_cell.length_b   1.000
_cell.length_c   1.000
_cell.angle_alpha   90.00
_cell.angle_beta   90.00
_cell.angle_gamma   90.00
#
_symmetry.space_group_name_H-M   'P 1'
#
loop_
_entity.id
_entity.type
_entity.pdbx_description
1 polymer ?
#
loop_
_entity_poly.entity_id
_entity_poly.type
_entity_poly.pdbx_seq_one_letter_code
_entity_poly.pdbx_strand_id
1 'polypeptide(L)'
;ERLPDLERRRRVTMRAYQWVPADAASGGLPFLLLEVWGRPRSIAEAVLEAALPPGSGANGDLELLVPETRLWRLRLGALKQRCRSSELSQELAIADPMPCRAVALRGTREECSAALQVFISQVCD
;
A
#
# COMPACT_ATOMS: atom_id res chain seq x y z
N GLU A 1 -5.12 5.26 -19.55
CA GLU A 1 -4.47 6.55 -19.90
C GLU A 1 -4.30 7.54 -18.73
N ARG A 2 -4.51 7.18 -17.45
CA ARG A 2 -4.46 8.14 -16.32
C ARG A 2 -3.12 8.22 -15.56
N LEU A 3 -2.22 7.27 -15.75
CA LEU A 3 -0.96 7.19 -15.00
C LEU A 3 0.00 8.35 -15.29
N PRO A 4 0.23 8.78 -16.56
CA PRO A 4 1.13 9.90 -16.85
C PRO A 4 0.68 11.22 -16.21
N ASP A 5 -0.60 11.37 -15.90
CA ASP A 5 -1.13 12.55 -15.23
C ASP A 5 -0.98 12.48 -13.70
N LEU A 6 -1.10 11.28 -13.12
CA LEU A 6 -0.85 11.05 -11.69
C LEU A 6 0.62 11.31 -11.35
N GLU A 7 1.54 10.77 -12.15
CA GLU A 7 3.00 10.97 -12.00
C GLU A 7 3.36 12.46 -11.99
N ARG A 8 2.85 13.22 -12.97
CA ARG A 8 3.09 14.67 -13.08
C ARG A 8 2.49 15.45 -11.91
N ARG A 9 1.24 15.18 -11.52
CA ARG A 9 0.58 15.87 -10.40
C ARG A 9 1.27 15.62 -9.07
N ARG A 10 1.67 14.38 -8.81
CA ARG A 10 2.24 13.95 -7.53
C ARG A 10 3.76 14.01 -7.47
N ARG A 11 4.42 14.30 -8.59
CA ARG A 11 5.89 14.31 -8.73
C ARG A 11 6.49 12.98 -8.30
N VAL A 12 5.89 11.89 -8.79
CA VAL A 12 6.35 10.52 -8.61
C VAL A 12 6.63 9.91 -9.98
N THR A 13 7.46 8.88 -10.00
CA THR A 13 7.60 7.97 -11.15
C THR A 13 6.94 6.65 -10.79
N MET A 14 6.28 6.02 -11.74
CA MET A 14 5.53 4.79 -11.56
C MET A 14 5.86 3.79 -12.65
N ARG A 15 6.00 2.52 -12.26
CA ARG A 15 6.10 1.40 -13.20
C ARG A 15 5.10 0.33 -12.81
N ALA A 16 4.35 -0.14 -13.79
CA ALA A 16 3.40 -1.22 -13.60
C ALA A 16 4.02 -2.53 -14.09
N TYR A 17 3.92 -3.56 -13.25
CA TYR A 17 4.31 -4.92 -13.57
C TYR A 17 3.10 -5.83 -13.43
N GLN A 18 2.97 -6.76 -14.37
CA GLN A 18 2.12 -7.92 -14.19
C GLN A 18 3.02 -9.05 -13.69
N TRP A 19 2.70 -9.62 -12.52
CA TRP A 19 3.43 -10.80 -12.06
C TRP A 19 3.01 -12.00 -12.91
N VAL A 20 3.98 -12.63 -13.55
CA VAL A 20 3.78 -13.84 -14.37
C VAL A 20 4.67 -14.93 -13.78
N PRO A 21 4.11 -16.03 -13.24
CA PRO A 21 4.91 -17.15 -12.75
C PRO A 21 5.75 -17.76 -13.87
N ALA A 22 6.85 -18.41 -13.50
CA ALA A 22 7.82 -18.99 -14.44
C ALA A 22 7.23 -20.08 -15.36
N ASP A 23 6.11 -20.70 -14.98
CA ASP A 23 5.41 -21.73 -15.75
C ASP A 23 4.38 -21.16 -16.76
N ALA A 24 4.23 -19.84 -16.83
CA ALA A 24 3.31 -19.12 -17.72
C ALA A 24 1.83 -19.55 -17.60
N ALA A 25 1.48 -20.35 -16.58
CA ALA A 25 0.11 -20.63 -16.24
C ALA A 25 -0.49 -19.35 -15.65
N SER A 26 -1.62 -18.92 -16.18
CA SER A 26 -2.38 -17.76 -15.71
C SER A 26 -2.57 -17.82 -14.19
N GLY A 27 -1.83 -16.99 -13.44
CA GLY A 27 -1.95 -16.97 -11.99
C GLY A 27 -0.70 -16.48 -11.27
N GLY A 28 -0.35 -15.21 -11.42
CA GLY A 28 0.71 -14.63 -10.60
C GLY A 28 0.19 -14.08 -9.30
N LEU A 29 -0.53 -12.97 -9.41
CA LEU A 29 -1.18 -12.25 -8.32
C LEU A 29 -2.46 -11.63 -8.88
N PRO A 30 -3.58 -11.52 -8.13
CA PRO A 30 -4.85 -10.99 -8.62
C PRO A 30 -4.83 -9.46 -8.82
N PHE A 31 -3.65 -8.84 -8.85
CA PHE A 31 -3.46 -7.40 -8.92
C PHE A 31 -2.22 -7.04 -9.75
N LEU A 32 -2.19 -5.81 -10.25
CA LEU A 32 -1.00 -5.21 -10.84
C LEU A 32 -0.07 -4.71 -9.73
N LEU A 33 1.21 -4.99 -9.85
CA LEU A 33 2.21 -4.39 -8.97
C LEU A 33 2.58 -3.02 -9.52
N LEU A 34 2.39 -1.99 -8.70
CA LEU A 34 2.86 -0.64 -9.00
C LEU A 34 4.09 -0.34 -8.15
N GLU A 35 5.22 -0.16 -8.81
CA GLU A 35 6.42 0.38 -8.18
C GLU A 35 6.39 1.90 -8.31
N VAL A 36 6.52 2.60 -7.19
CA VAL A 36 6.39 4.06 -7.11
C VAL A 36 7.63 4.66 -6.47
N TRP A 37 8.28 5.58 -7.16
CA TRP A 37 9.45 6.30 -6.66
C TRP A 37 9.15 7.78 -6.47
N GLY A 38 9.66 8.34 -5.38
CA GLY A 38 9.49 9.75 -5.05
C GLY A 38 9.87 10.05 -3.60
N ARG A 39 9.53 11.25 -3.13
CA ARG A 39 9.64 11.57 -1.70
C ARG A 39 8.58 10.78 -0.92
N PRO A 40 8.83 10.35 0.33
CA PRO A 40 7.88 9.52 1.09
C PRO A 40 6.45 10.08 1.15
N ARG A 41 6.33 11.40 1.35
CA ARG A 41 5.02 12.09 1.34
C ARG A 41 4.34 12.04 -0.04
N SER A 42 5.09 12.25 -1.12
CA SER A 42 4.56 12.19 -2.48
C SER A 42 4.10 10.77 -2.85
N ILE A 43 4.84 9.75 -2.41
CA ILE A 43 4.46 8.34 -2.59
C ILE A 43 3.14 8.07 -1.86
N ALA A 44 3.04 8.47 -0.58
CA ALA A 44 1.80 8.30 0.19
C ALA A 44 0.60 8.96 -0.49
N GLU A 45 0.75 10.21 -0.94
CA GLU A 45 -0.32 10.94 -1.64
C GLU A 45 -0.71 10.29 -2.98
N ALA A 46 0.26 9.78 -3.75
CA ALA A 46 0.00 9.07 -4.99
C ALA A 46 -0.75 7.75 -4.76
N VAL A 47 -0.32 6.96 -3.77
CA VAL A 47 -0.98 5.71 -3.38
C VAL A 47 -2.41 5.96 -2.91
N LEU A 48 -2.65 6.99 -2.10
CA LEU A 48 -4.00 7.35 -1.64
C LEU A 48 -4.90 7.83 -2.76
N GLU A 49 -4.39 8.56 -3.74
CA GLU A 49 -5.17 8.97 -4.92
C GLU A 49 -5.53 7.78 -5.80
N ALA A 50 -4.62 6.80 -5.93
CA ALA A 50 -4.87 5.59 -6.69
C ALA A 50 -5.85 4.63 -5.99
N ALA A 51 -5.69 4.44 -4.67
CA ALA A 51 -6.48 3.49 -3.88
C ALA A 51 -7.85 4.04 -3.46
N LEU A 52 -7.93 5.35 -3.18
CA LEU A 52 -9.14 6.03 -2.72
C LEU A 52 -9.45 7.19 -3.67
N PRO A 53 -10.00 6.95 -4.86
CA PRO A 53 -10.27 8.01 -5.83
C PRO A 53 -11.32 9.02 -5.28
N PRO A 54 -11.27 10.30 -5.68
CA PRO A 54 -12.25 11.30 -5.25
C PRO A 54 -13.68 10.82 -5.53
N GLY A 55 -14.53 10.79 -4.50
CA GLY A 55 -15.91 10.29 -4.60
C GLY A 55 -16.11 8.85 -4.14
N SER A 56 -15.04 8.08 -3.84
CA SER A 56 -15.16 6.93 -2.94
C SER A 56 -15.66 7.45 -1.58
N GLY A 57 -16.62 6.78 -0.93
CA GLY A 57 -17.31 7.26 0.26
C GLY A 57 -16.41 7.74 1.40
N ALA A 58 -17.01 8.32 2.44
CA ALA A 58 -16.28 8.97 3.55
C ALA A 58 -15.24 8.08 4.26
N ASN A 59 -15.41 6.75 4.18
CA ASN A 59 -14.47 5.77 4.72
C ASN A 59 -13.68 5.12 3.58
N GLY A 60 -12.36 5.24 3.64
CA GLY A 60 -11.43 4.49 2.82
C GLY A 60 -11.01 3.19 3.50
N ASP A 61 -10.81 2.16 2.68
CA ASP A 61 -10.18 0.89 3.06
C ASP A 61 -8.89 0.72 2.26
N LEU A 62 -7.78 0.54 2.96
CA LEU A 62 -6.44 0.38 2.39
C LEU A 62 -5.80 -0.87 2.96
N GLU A 63 -5.41 -1.77 2.08
CA GLU A 63 -4.63 -2.95 2.45
C GLU A 63 -3.17 -2.75 2.04
N LEU A 64 -2.27 -2.88 3.02
CA LEU A 64 -0.82 -2.75 2.83
C LEU A 64 -0.16 -4.10 3.08
N LEU A 65 0.75 -4.49 2.19
CA LEU A 65 1.48 -5.74 2.32
C LEU A 65 2.84 -5.51 3.00
N VAL A 66 3.10 -6.26 4.07
CA VAL A 66 4.39 -6.23 4.77
C VAL A 66 5.05 -7.60 4.66
N PRO A 67 6.28 -7.68 4.12
CA PRO A 67 7.06 -8.92 4.13
C PRO A 67 7.27 -9.41 5.56
N GLU A 68 7.19 -10.72 5.80
CA GLU A 68 7.37 -11.28 7.14
C GLU A 68 8.71 -10.90 7.77
N THR A 69 9.76 -10.77 6.95
CA THR A 69 11.11 -10.33 7.34
C THR A 69 11.18 -8.89 7.87
N ARG A 70 10.14 -8.07 7.61
CA ARG A 70 10.06 -6.67 8.07
C ARG A 70 8.99 -6.43 9.14
N LEU A 71 8.19 -7.44 9.50
CA LEU A 71 7.12 -7.29 10.49
C LEU A 71 7.59 -6.76 11.85
N TRP A 72 8.82 -7.10 12.26
CA TRP A 72 9.40 -6.63 13.53
C TRP A 72 9.55 -5.10 13.62
N ARG A 73 9.57 -4.41 12.47
CA ARG A 73 9.63 -2.94 12.41
C ARG A 73 8.27 -2.28 12.59
N LEU A 74 7.20 -3.03 12.33
CA LEU A 74 5.83 -2.54 12.35
C LEU A 74 5.37 -2.34 13.80
N ARG A 75 5.14 -1.09 14.17
CA ARG A 75 4.57 -0.72 15.46
C ARG A 75 3.09 -0.42 15.29
N LEU A 76 2.25 -1.45 15.41
CA LEU A 76 0.80 -1.33 15.21
C LEU A 76 0.16 -0.26 16.12
N GLY A 77 0.67 -0.05 17.34
CA GLY A 77 0.19 1.00 18.24
C GLY A 77 0.36 2.41 17.66
N ALA A 78 1.45 2.68 16.93
CA ALA A 78 1.68 3.98 16.28
C ALA A 78 0.75 4.19 15.08
N LEU A 79 0.38 3.11 14.36
CA LEU A 79 -0.65 3.18 13.32
C LEU A 79 -2.03 3.45 13.91
N LYS A 80 -2.40 2.75 14.99
CA LYS A 80 -3.68 2.94 15.70
C LYS A 80 -3.87 4.34 16.27
N GLN A 81 -2.79 5.04 16.60
CA GLN A 81 -2.84 6.46 17.00
C GLN A 81 -3.27 7.40 15.86
N ARG A 82 -3.07 6.99 14.60
CA ARG A 82 -3.42 7.79 13.40
C ARG A 82 -4.69 7.31 12.71
N CYS A 83 -4.89 5.99 12.67
CA CYS A 83 -6.07 5.34 12.11
C CYS A 83 -6.50 4.24 13.09
N ARG A 84 -7.53 4.51 13.89
CA ARG A 84 -7.92 3.63 15.00
C ARG A 84 -8.22 2.20 14.56
N SER A 85 -8.82 2.06 13.38
CA SER A 85 -9.17 0.78 12.77
C SER A 85 -8.01 0.26 11.89
N SER A 86 -6.81 0.18 12.48
CA SER A 86 -5.65 -0.46 11.87
C SER A 86 -5.48 -1.88 12.41
N GLU A 87 -5.37 -2.87 11.53
CA GLU A 87 -5.31 -4.29 11.88
C GLU A 87 -4.21 -5.02 11.09
N LEU A 88 -3.45 -5.89 11.76
CA LEU A 88 -2.51 -6.81 11.10
C LEU A 88 -3.15 -8.19 10.99
N SER A 89 -3.17 -8.76 9.78
CA SER A 89 -3.68 -10.11 9.56
C SER A 89 -2.82 -11.17 10.23
N GLN A 90 -3.47 -12.18 10.79
CA GLN A 90 -2.81 -13.39 11.30
C GLN A 90 -2.50 -14.40 10.18
N GLU A 91 -3.03 -14.17 8.99
CA GLU A 91 -2.85 -15.02 7.82
C GLU A 91 -1.90 -14.36 6.81
N LEU A 92 -1.28 -15.20 5.98
CA LEU A 92 -0.48 -14.73 4.85
C LEU A 92 -1.43 -14.26 3.74
N ALA A 93 -1.23 -13.02 3.28
CA ALA A 93 -1.92 -12.49 2.12
C ALA A 93 -1.26 -12.94 0.81
N ILE A 94 0.06 -13.10 0.84
CA ILE A 94 0.86 -13.60 -0.27
C ILE A 94 1.89 -14.57 0.32
N ALA A 95 2.02 -15.75 -0.27
CA ALA A 95 3.06 -16.71 0.11
C ALA A 95 4.29 -16.67 -0.81
N ASP A 96 4.07 -16.47 -2.12
CA ASP A 96 5.09 -16.44 -3.18
C ASP A 96 4.90 -15.18 -4.04
N PRO A 97 5.95 -14.46 -4.48
CA PRO A 97 7.39 -14.75 -4.36
C PRO A 97 8.00 -14.42 -2.99
N MET A 98 7.25 -13.77 -2.11
CA MET A 98 7.71 -13.35 -0.80
C MET A 98 6.55 -13.37 0.19
N PRO A 99 6.66 -14.12 1.30
CA PRO A 99 5.63 -14.17 2.32
C PRO A 99 5.32 -12.79 2.89
N CYS A 100 4.07 -12.34 2.71
CA CYS A 100 3.58 -11.05 3.19
C CYS A 100 2.31 -11.22 4.02
N ARG A 101 2.17 -10.38 5.04
CA ARG A 101 0.91 -10.21 5.77
C ARG A 101 0.27 -8.87 5.40
N ALA A 102 -1.06 -8.85 5.43
CA ALA A 102 -1.84 -7.65 5.19
C ALA A 102 -1.96 -6.80 6.46
N VAL A 103 -1.81 -5.48 6.31
CA VAL A 103 -2.19 -4.46 7.28
C VAL A 103 -3.35 -3.66 6.69
N ALA A 104 -4.53 -3.80 7.29
CA ALA A 104 -5.71 -3.04 6.88
C ALA A 104 -5.73 -1.68 7.62
N LEU A 105 -6.01 -0.61 6.89
CA LEU A 105 -6.25 0.74 7.39
C LEU A 105 -7.66 1.16 6.98
N ARG A 106 -8.57 1.25 7.95
CA ARG A 106 -9.96 1.67 7.70
C ARG A 106 -10.28 2.95 8.45
N GLY A 107 -10.71 3.98 7.74
CA GLY A 107 -11.01 5.27 8.33
C GLY A 107 -11.21 6.35 7.29
N THR A 108 -11.15 7.61 7.71
CA THR A 108 -11.22 8.70 6.74
C THR A 108 -9.96 8.73 5.86
N ARG A 109 -10.04 9.42 4.72
CA ARG A 109 -8.88 9.64 3.84
C ARG A 109 -7.71 10.24 4.61
N GLU A 110 -7.97 11.18 5.50
CA GLU A 110 -6.97 11.85 6.33
C GLU A 110 -6.33 10.90 7.33
N GLU A 111 -7.12 10.06 8.00
CA GLU A 111 -6.62 9.05 8.94
C GLU A 111 -5.73 8.03 8.22
N CYS A 112 -6.22 7.48 7.10
CA CYS A 112 -5.46 6.54 6.28
C CYS A 112 -4.18 7.18 5.73
N SER A 113 -4.23 8.46 5.36
CA SER A 113 -3.04 9.21 4.91
C SER A 113 -1.97 9.32 5.98
N ALA A 114 -2.38 9.72 7.19
CA ALA A 114 -1.47 9.84 8.32
C ALA A 114 -0.89 8.47 8.72
N ALA A 115 -1.70 7.41 8.71
CA ALA A 115 -1.25 6.06 9.00
C ALA A 115 -0.30 5.52 7.92
N LEU A 116 -0.56 5.76 6.64
CA LEU A 116 0.31 5.35 5.54
C LEU A 116 1.70 6.00 5.63
N GLN A 117 1.78 7.27 6.01
CA GLN A 117 3.08 7.94 6.22
C GLN A 117 3.89 7.29 7.36
N VAL A 118 3.22 6.94 8.45
CA VAL A 118 3.85 6.21 9.57
C VAL A 118 4.26 4.81 9.16
N PHE A 119 3.46 4.13 8.35
CA PHE A 119 3.79 2.82 7.82
C PHE A 119 5.06 2.85 6.97
N ILE A 120 5.14 3.80 6.03
CA ILE A 120 6.30 3.95 5.14
C ILE A 120 7.57 4.21 5.96
N SER A 121 7.54 5.11 6.95
CA SER A 121 8.73 5.39 7.78
C SER A 121 9.14 4.23 8.68
N GLN A 122 8.23 3.30 8.99
CA GLN A 122 8.56 2.11 9.76
C GLN A 122 9.15 1.00 8.90
N VAL A 123 8.57 0.75 7.72
CA VAL A 123 8.86 -0.43 6.90
C VAL A 123 9.91 -0.16 5.82
N CYS A 124 9.98 1.07 5.30
CA CYS A 124 10.79 1.43 4.13
C CYS A 124 12.08 2.20 4.45
N ASP A 125 12.15 2.90 5.59
CA ASP A 125 13.44 3.43 6.12
C ASP A 125 14.31 2.28 6.65
#